data_AF-A0A3C0J3B9-F1
#
_entry.id   AF-A0A3C0J3B9-F1
#
_cell.length_a   1.000
_cell.length_b   1.000
_cell.length_c   1.000
_cell.angle_alpha   90.00
_cell.angle_beta   90.00
_cell.angle_gamma   90.00
#
_symmetry.space_group_name_H-M   'P 1'
#
loop_
_entity.id
_entity.type
_entity.pdbx_description
1 polymer ?
#
loop_
_entity_poly.entity_id
_entity_poly.type
_entity_poly.pdbx_seq_one_letter_code
_entity_poly.pdbx_strand_id
1 'polypeptide(L)'
;KGDLELLARGARAIDTLKPGDNVLIAEACTHHPIDDDIGTVKIPRLLNRKVGGELAFEWRRGADFPADLARFRLVVHCGACMLNRREMVSRLGAVEDTGVPVTNYGMTIAACLGILPRALRPLGLGTE
;
A
#
# COMPACT_ATOMS: atom_id res chain seq x y z
N LYS A 1 -5.69 -10.87 4.24
CA LYS A 1 -6.86 -10.91 3.33
C LYS A 1 -6.46 -10.24 2.01
N GLY A 2 -7.09 -10.57 0.89
CA GLY A 2 -6.81 -9.96 -0.42
C GLY A 2 -6.10 -10.89 -1.40
N ASP A 3 -5.37 -10.30 -2.34
CA ASP A 3 -4.58 -10.96 -3.38
C ASP A 3 -3.08 -10.77 -3.10
N LEU A 4 -2.41 -11.87 -2.70
CA LEU A 4 -1.01 -11.80 -2.27
C LEU A 4 -0.07 -11.44 -3.42
N GLU A 5 -0.31 -11.95 -4.62
CA GLU A 5 0.56 -11.73 -5.77
C GLU A 5 0.46 -10.28 -6.25
N LEU A 6 -0.77 -9.76 -6.35
CA LEU A 6 -1.01 -8.35 -6.68
C LEU A 6 -0.30 -7.43 -5.68
N LEU A 7 -0.48 -7.69 -4.37
CA LEU A 7 0.14 -6.88 -3.32
C LEU A 7 1.68 -6.98 -3.35
N ALA A 8 2.23 -8.16 -3.64
CA ALA A 8 3.67 -8.36 -3.78
C ALA A 8 4.23 -7.61 -5.01
N ARG A 9 3.53 -7.64 -6.15
CA ARG A 9 3.90 -6.86 -7.35
C ARG A 9 3.85 -5.36 -7.05
N GLY A 10 2.80 -4.87 -6.40
CA GLY A 10 2.70 -3.47 -6.01
C GLY A 10 3.78 -3.03 -5.02
N ALA A 11 4.20 -3.92 -4.12
CA ALA A 11 5.31 -3.64 -3.21
C ALA A 11 6.66 -3.49 -3.94
N ARG A 12 6.90 -4.27 -4.99
CA ARG A 12 8.10 -4.11 -5.84
C ARG A 12 8.10 -2.78 -6.59
N ALA A 13 6.93 -2.22 -6.90
CA ALA A 13 6.83 -0.91 -7.55
C ALA A 13 7.35 0.26 -6.68
N ILE A 14 7.49 0.07 -5.36
CA ILE A 14 8.07 1.07 -4.45
C ILE A 14 9.48 1.48 -4.88
N ASP A 15 10.27 0.56 -5.44
CA ASP A 15 11.63 0.84 -5.92
C ASP A 15 11.66 1.80 -7.14
N THR A 16 10.50 2.07 -7.75
CA THR A 16 10.37 3.00 -8.89
C THR A 16 9.86 4.38 -8.51
N LEU A 17 9.49 4.58 -7.23
CA LEU A 17 9.01 5.86 -6.73
C LEU A 17 10.13 6.91 -6.71
N LYS A 18 9.73 8.17 -6.91
CA LYS A 18 10.60 9.34 -6.86
C LYS A 18 10.03 10.36 -5.89
N PRO A 19 10.87 11.23 -5.29
CA PRO A 19 10.37 12.35 -4.50
C PRO A 19 9.35 13.17 -5.31
N GLY A 20 8.24 13.56 -4.67
CA GLY A 20 7.12 14.26 -5.28
C GLY A 20 6.04 13.36 -5.90
N ASP A 21 6.26 12.05 -6.06
CA ASP A 21 5.22 11.14 -6.54
C ASP A 21 4.01 11.11 -5.58
N ASN A 22 2.81 11.07 -6.16
CA ASN A 22 1.57 10.97 -5.39
C ASN A 22 1.35 9.54 -4.87
N VAL A 23 1.13 9.38 -3.57
CA VAL A 23 0.83 8.09 -2.93
C VAL A 23 -0.47 8.19 -2.14
N LEU A 24 -1.40 7.29 -2.44
CA LEU A 24 -2.66 7.19 -1.69
C LEU A 24 -2.50 6.17 -0.54
N ILE A 25 -2.78 6.60 0.69
CA ILE A 25 -2.95 5.72 1.84
C ILE A 25 -4.45 5.49 2.06
N ALA A 26 -4.92 4.27 1.85
CA ALA A 26 -6.34 3.93 1.89
C ALA A 26 -6.68 3.02 3.09
N GLU A 27 -7.49 3.51 4.01
CA GLU A 27 -7.95 2.77 5.19
C GLU A 27 -9.42 2.39 5.06
N ALA A 28 -9.72 1.11 5.25
CA ALA A 28 -11.08 0.60 5.14
C ALA A 28 -12.02 1.00 6.30
N CYS A 29 -11.46 1.39 7.43
CA CYS A 29 -12.20 1.75 8.63
C CYS A 29 -12.13 3.26 8.89
N THR A 30 -13.14 3.78 9.58
CA THR A 30 -13.29 5.21 9.89
C THR A 30 -12.79 5.58 11.29
N HIS A 31 -12.13 4.64 12.00
CA HIS A 31 -11.67 4.93 13.36
C HIS A 31 -10.60 6.04 13.36
N HIS A 32 -10.62 6.83 14.43
CA HIS A 32 -9.67 7.92 14.62
C HIS A 32 -8.27 7.33 14.83
N PRO A 33 -7.23 7.85 14.13
CA PRO A 33 -5.87 7.39 14.36
C PRO A 33 -5.47 7.70 15.81
N ILE A 34 -4.83 6.73 16.43
CA ILE A 34 -4.14 6.90 17.72
C ILE A 34 -2.78 7.57 17.41
N ASP A 35 -2.21 8.33 18.35
CA ASP A 35 -0.85 8.88 18.18
C ASP A 35 0.15 7.78 17.76
N ASP A 36 1.05 8.10 16.81
CA ASP A 36 2.01 7.17 16.18
C ASP A 36 1.38 6.04 15.31
N ASP A 37 0.28 6.37 14.63
CA ASP A 37 -0.43 5.46 13.73
C ASP A 37 0.40 4.98 12.51
N ILE A 38 0.17 3.73 12.12
CA ILE A 38 0.89 3.07 11.03
C ILE A 38 0.64 3.79 9.70
N GLY A 39 -0.62 4.16 9.42
CA GLY A 39 -1.04 4.74 8.15
C GLY A 39 -0.62 6.20 7.95
N THR A 40 -0.64 7.00 9.02
CA THR A 40 -0.32 8.44 8.94
C THR A 40 1.12 8.78 9.29
N VAL A 41 1.84 7.92 10.03
CA VAL A 41 3.22 8.21 10.48
C VAL A 41 4.22 7.19 9.96
N LYS A 42 4.06 5.90 10.27
CA LYS A 42 5.12 4.90 10.02
C LYS A 42 5.32 4.62 8.53
N ILE A 43 4.23 4.40 7.79
CA ILE A 43 4.28 4.13 6.36
C ILE A 43 4.86 5.33 5.59
N PRO A 44 4.38 6.57 5.76
CA PRO A 44 4.98 7.74 5.11
C PRO A 44 6.47 7.89 5.41
N ARG A 45 6.87 7.75 6.68
CA ARG A 45 8.29 7.85 7.08
C ARG A 45 9.17 6.79 6.42
N LEU A 46 8.70 5.55 6.36
CA LEU A 46 9.45 4.45 5.72
C LEU A 46 9.57 4.66 4.22
N LEU A 47 8.49 5.06 3.55
CA LEU A 47 8.49 5.35 2.11
C LEU A 47 9.40 6.52 1.77
N ASN A 48 9.30 7.65 2.48
CA ASN A 48 10.19 8.79 2.25
C ASN A 48 11.67 8.41 2.42
N ARG A 49 11.99 7.62 3.45
CA ARG A 49 13.36 7.10 3.66
C ARG A 49 13.82 6.21 2.50
N LYS A 50 12.95 5.30 2.03
CA LYS A 50 13.25 4.37 0.94
C LYS A 50 13.46 5.10 -0.39
N VAL A 51 12.67 6.13 -0.65
CA VAL A 51 12.73 6.96 -1.87
C VAL A 51 13.86 8.00 -1.81
N GLY A 52 14.32 8.38 -0.62
CA GLY A 52 15.36 9.39 -0.43
C GLY A 52 14.85 10.83 -0.50
N GLY A 53 13.55 11.06 -0.28
CA GLY A 53 12.92 12.37 -0.31
C GLY A 53 11.43 12.31 0.04
N GLU A 54 10.75 13.46 0.02
CA GLU A 54 9.33 13.53 0.38
C GLU A 54 8.43 13.12 -0.79
N LEU A 55 7.45 12.26 -0.51
CA LEU A 55 6.34 11.93 -1.40
C LEU A 55 5.11 12.79 -1.07
N ALA A 56 4.22 12.93 -2.05
CA ALA A 56 2.95 13.63 -1.87
C ALA A 56 1.88 12.63 -1.42
N PHE A 57 1.55 12.62 -0.13
CA PHE A 57 0.59 11.68 0.44
C PHE A 57 -0.83 12.24 0.44
N GLU A 58 -1.79 11.40 0.06
CA GLU A 58 -3.22 11.61 0.31
C GLU A 58 -3.75 10.46 1.17
N TRP A 59 -4.66 10.75 2.10
CA TRP A 59 -5.29 9.74 2.94
C TRP A 59 -6.78 9.66 2.64
N ARG A 60 -7.29 8.44 2.53
CA ARG A 60 -8.73 8.15 2.45
C ARG A 60 -9.10 7.12 3.50
N ARG A 61 -10.21 7.37 4.19
CA ARG A 61 -10.75 6.49 5.23
C ARG A 61 -12.18 6.11 4.86
N GLY A 62 -12.54 4.84 5.09
CA GLY A 62 -13.88 4.33 4.83
C GLY A 62 -14.04 3.73 3.44
N ALA A 63 -15.21 3.97 2.84
CA ALA A 63 -15.75 3.16 1.75
C ALA A 63 -15.03 3.35 0.41
N ASP A 64 -14.77 4.59 0.00
CA ASP A 64 -14.50 4.90 -1.41
C ASP A 64 -13.11 5.46 -1.66
N PHE A 65 -12.56 5.08 -2.81
CA PHE A 65 -11.35 5.68 -3.38
C PHE A 65 -11.69 7.03 -4.05
N PRO A 66 -10.69 7.90 -4.26
CA PRO A 66 -10.86 9.07 -5.12
C PRO A 66 -11.28 8.65 -6.53
N ALA A 67 -12.09 9.45 -7.21
CA ALA A 67 -12.52 9.16 -8.59
C ALA A 67 -11.32 9.15 -9.57
N ASP A 68 -10.24 9.84 -9.23
CA ASP A 68 -9.07 10.07 -10.08
C ASP A 68 -7.85 9.24 -9.64
N LEU A 69 -8.05 7.95 -9.35
CA LEU A 69 -6.99 7.04 -8.90
C LEU A 69 -5.73 7.05 -9.80
N ALA A 70 -5.89 7.25 -11.10
CA ALA A 70 -4.80 7.24 -12.08
C ALA A 70 -3.71 8.31 -11.83
N ARG A 71 -3.95 9.34 -10.99
CA ARG A 71 -2.92 10.33 -10.64
C ARG A 71 -1.91 9.82 -9.61
N PHE A 72 -2.20 8.72 -8.94
CA PHE A 72 -1.32 8.13 -7.93
C PHE A 72 -0.30 7.22 -8.59
N ARG A 73 0.93 7.25 -8.07
CA ARG A 73 2.00 6.34 -8.47
C ARG A 73 1.94 5.02 -7.68
N LEU A 74 1.32 5.03 -6.51
CA LEU A 74 1.12 3.87 -5.64
C LEU A 74 -0.12 4.06 -4.76
N VAL A 75 -0.90 2.99 -4.58
CA VAL A 75 -1.90 2.89 -3.52
C VAL A 75 -1.41 1.93 -2.44
N VAL A 76 -1.42 2.37 -1.18
CA VAL A 76 -1.14 1.55 -0.01
C VAL A 76 -2.43 1.36 0.78
N HIS A 77 -3.00 0.16 0.72
CA HIS A 77 -4.19 -0.19 1.46
C HIS A 77 -3.85 -0.70 2.88
N CYS A 78 -4.69 -0.43 3.87
CA CYS A 78 -4.51 -1.00 5.21
C CYS A 78 -4.67 -2.54 5.22
N GLY A 79 -4.42 -3.18 6.36
CA GLY A 79 -4.58 -4.63 6.53
C GLY A 79 -6.02 -5.16 6.40
N ALA A 80 -7.01 -4.26 6.28
CA ALA A 80 -8.42 -4.56 6.09
C ALA A 80 -9.00 -5.49 7.19
N CYS A 81 -8.62 -5.25 8.45
CA CYS A 81 -9.08 -6.05 9.58
C CYS A 81 -10.62 -6.12 9.66
N MET A 82 -11.29 -5.00 9.33
CA MET A 82 -12.75 -4.84 9.34
C MET A 82 -13.47 -5.36 8.10
N LEU A 83 -12.76 -5.69 7.01
CA LEU A 83 -13.39 -6.18 5.77
C LEU A 83 -13.36 -7.70 5.70
N ASN A 84 -14.31 -8.32 5.01
CA ASN A 84 -14.22 -9.70 4.58
C ASN A 84 -13.29 -9.85 3.35
N ARG A 85 -13.04 -11.10 2.92
CA ARG A 85 -12.14 -11.36 1.78
C ARG A 85 -12.68 -10.81 0.46
N ARG A 86 -13.99 -10.94 0.21
CA ARG A 86 -14.63 -10.49 -1.04
C ARG A 86 -14.51 -8.97 -1.18
N GLU A 87 -14.79 -8.23 -0.11
CA GLU A 87 -14.66 -6.77 -0.06
C GLU A 87 -13.20 -6.34 -0.31
N MET A 88 -12.23 -6.99 0.34
CA MET A 88 -10.82 -6.66 0.13
C MET A 88 -10.39 -6.92 -1.32
N VAL A 89 -10.74 -8.07 -1.90
CA VAL A 89 -10.40 -8.38 -3.29
C VAL A 89 -11.07 -7.41 -4.26
N SER A 90 -12.35 -7.09 -4.06
CA SER A 90 -13.07 -6.12 -4.89
C SER A 90 -12.40 -4.75 -4.90
N ARG A 91 -11.91 -4.30 -3.73
CA ARG A 91 -11.19 -3.02 -3.62
C ARG A 91 -9.84 -3.05 -4.31
N LEU A 92 -9.09 -4.14 -4.18
CA LEU A 92 -7.82 -4.29 -4.88
C LEU A 92 -8.02 -4.31 -6.41
N GLY A 93 -9.04 -5.02 -6.88
CA GLY A 93 -9.40 -5.04 -8.30
C GLY A 93 -9.75 -3.65 -8.84
N ALA A 94 -10.54 -2.86 -8.09
CA ALA A 94 -10.87 -1.49 -8.49
C ALA A 94 -9.65 -0.58 -8.66
N VAL A 95 -8.56 -0.82 -7.92
CA VAL A 95 -7.29 -0.10 -8.12
C VAL A 95 -6.51 -0.70 -9.29
N GLU A 96 -6.43 -2.03 -9.39
CA GLU A 96 -5.73 -2.73 -10.49
C GLU A 96 -6.29 -2.35 -11.87
N ASP A 97 -7.62 -2.17 -11.99
CA ASP A 97 -8.31 -1.75 -13.21
C ASP A 97 -7.85 -0.36 -13.72
N THR A 98 -7.25 0.46 -12.86
CA THR A 98 -6.70 1.77 -13.21
C THR A 98 -5.24 1.71 -13.68
N GLY A 99 -4.60 0.55 -13.57
CA GLY A 99 -3.17 0.35 -13.84
C GLY A 99 -2.24 0.88 -12.74
N VAL A 100 -2.78 1.43 -11.65
CA VAL A 100 -1.98 1.92 -10.53
C VAL A 100 -1.54 0.74 -9.65
N PRO A 101 -0.24 0.62 -9.31
CA PRO A 101 0.23 -0.41 -8.39
C PRO A 101 -0.45 -0.30 -7.02
N VAL A 102 -0.91 -1.43 -6.47
CA VAL A 102 -1.52 -1.50 -5.14
C VAL A 102 -0.78 -2.48 -4.24
N THR A 103 -0.54 -2.08 -3.00
CA THR A 103 0.08 -2.89 -1.96
C THR A 103 -0.63 -2.69 -0.61
N ASN A 104 -0.13 -3.30 0.45
CA ASN A 104 -0.65 -3.10 1.80
C ASN A 104 0.45 -2.75 2.82
N TYR A 105 0.05 -2.38 4.03
CA TYR A 105 0.98 -1.99 5.09
C TYR A 105 2.10 -3.01 5.32
N GLY A 106 1.76 -4.31 5.42
CA GLY A 106 2.76 -5.35 5.67
C GLY A 106 3.79 -5.47 4.55
N MET A 107 3.32 -5.46 3.30
CA MET A 107 4.19 -5.57 2.12
C MET A 107 5.02 -4.31 1.90
N THR A 108 4.45 -3.12 2.15
CA THR A 108 5.18 -1.84 2.14
C THR A 108 6.29 -1.84 3.19
N ILE A 109 6.00 -2.24 4.43
CA ILE A 109 7.01 -2.33 5.50
C ILE A 109 8.12 -3.29 5.07
N ALA A 110 7.77 -4.47 4.55
CA ALA A 110 8.77 -5.45 4.11
C ALA A 110 9.65 -4.93 2.96
N ALA A 111 9.07 -4.20 1.99
CA ALA A 111 9.79 -3.59 0.89
C ALA A 111 10.74 -2.47 1.36
N CYS A 112 10.25 -1.55 2.20
CA CYS A 112 11.04 -0.45 2.72
C CYS A 112 12.19 -0.92 3.63
N LEU A 113 12.01 -2.04 4.35
CA LEU A 113 13.05 -2.65 5.19
C LEU A 113 13.98 -3.60 4.42
N GLY A 114 13.77 -3.82 3.12
CA GLY A 114 14.61 -4.73 2.30
C GLY A 114 14.44 -6.21 2.63
N ILE A 115 13.32 -6.60 3.25
CA ILE A 115 13.03 -7.98 3.66
C ILE A 115 11.88 -8.63 2.87
N LEU A 116 11.37 -7.97 1.83
CA LEU A 116 10.25 -8.47 1.02
C LEU A 116 10.51 -9.87 0.42
N PRO A 117 11.67 -10.17 -0.21
CA PRO A 117 11.93 -11.52 -0.75
C PRO A 117 11.91 -12.59 0.36
N ARG A 118 12.50 -12.28 1.52
CA ARG A 118 12.51 -13.16 2.70
C ARG A 118 11.10 -13.41 3.24
N ALA A 119 10.26 -12.37 3.29
CA ALA A 119 8.89 -12.46 3.76
C ALA A 119 7.99 -13.29 2.83
N LEU A 120 8.25 -13.25 1.52
CA LEU A 120 7.48 -13.98 0.50
C LEU A 120 7.95 -15.42 0.28
N ARG A 121 9.19 -15.76 0.65
CA ARG A 121 9.77 -17.11 0.50
C ARG A 121 8.88 -18.25 1.05
N PRO A 122 8.36 -18.22 2.29
CA PRO A 122 7.52 -19.31 2.80
C PRO A 122 6.16 -19.42 2.09
N LEU A 123 5.80 -18.43 1.26
CA LEU A 123 4.55 -18.37 0.52
C LEU A 123 4.73 -18.72 -0.97
N GLY A 124 5.94 -19.13 -1.38
CA GLY A 124 6.24 -19.49 -2.77
C GLY A 124 6.44 -18.31 -3.73
N LEU A 125 6.53 -17.08 -3.22
CA LEU A 125 6.65 -15.84 -4.03
C LEU A 125 7.97 -15.08 -3.83
N GLY A 126 8.88 -15.63 -3.04
CA GLY A 126 10.19 -15.04 -2.78
C GLY A 126 11.14 -15.29 -3.95
N THR A 127 11.04 -14.51 -5.01
CA THR A 127 12.10 -14.43 -6.02
C THR A 127 13.11 -13.36 -5.62
N GLU A 128 14.40 -13.70 -5.77
CA GLU A 128 15.55 -12.84 -5.49
C GLU A 128 15.56 -11.56 -6.34
#